data_AF-A0A2N0V6K6-F1
#
_entry.id   AF-A0A2N0V6K6-F1
#
_cell.length_a   1.000
_cell.length_b   1.000
_cell.length_c   1.000
_cell.angle_alpha   90.00
_cell.angle_beta   90.00
_cell.angle_gamma   90.00
#
_symmetry.space_group_name_H-M   'P 1'
#
loop_
_entity.id
_entity.type
_entity.pdbx_description
1 polymer ?
#
loop_
_entity_poly.entity_id
_entity_poly.type
_entity_poly.pdbx_seq_one_letter_code
_entity_poly.pdbx_strand_id
1 'polypeptide(L)'
;MLSKPRKKSRLDPPMVVSAERAADVFPTVRYFQIHFEFLQEQIQLILRNQESLQQQMQQLESQLSRSAQGMRLNSKALSPIERLTANRNATQDTDTPNLNLTGGR
;
A
#
# COMPACT_ATOMS: atom_id res chain seq x y z
N MET A 1 71.38 25.22 19.65
CA MET A 1 69.97 24.97 19.27
C MET A 1 69.37 24.03 20.30
N LEU A 2 68.37 24.46 21.08
CA LEU A 2 67.79 23.67 22.17
C LEU A 2 66.31 23.41 21.86
N SER A 3 66.00 22.21 21.39
CA SER A 3 64.64 21.76 21.09
C SER A 3 63.91 21.39 22.38
N LYS A 4 62.84 22.13 22.71
CA LYS A 4 61.96 21.81 23.84
C LYS A 4 61.09 20.58 23.53
N PRO A 5 60.91 19.63 24.47
CA PRO A 5 60.00 18.51 24.26
C PRO A 5 58.55 18.98 24.38
N ARG A 6 57.78 18.77 23.31
CA ARG A 6 56.35 19.07 23.23
C ARG A 6 55.61 18.01 24.08
N LYS A 7 55.07 18.41 25.25
CA LYS A 7 54.23 17.54 26.08
C LYS A 7 52.99 17.14 25.28
N LYS A 8 52.83 15.85 25.00
CA LYS A 8 51.61 15.27 24.43
C LYS A 8 50.55 15.30 25.54
N SER A 9 49.57 16.19 25.44
CA SER A 9 48.34 16.10 26.23
C SER A 9 47.63 14.82 25.80
N ARG A 10 47.64 13.80 26.66
CA ARG A 10 46.70 12.68 26.54
C ARG A 10 45.30 13.30 26.64
N LEU A 11 44.58 13.37 25.52
CA LEU A 11 43.14 13.58 25.55
C LEU A 11 42.56 12.27 26.04
N ASP A 12 42.24 12.21 27.34
CA ASP A 12 41.39 11.15 27.84
C ASP A 12 40.07 11.18 27.06
N PRO A 13 39.48 10.02 26.74
CA PRO A 13 38.20 9.97 26.05
C PRO A 13 37.18 10.83 26.81
N PRO A 14 36.35 11.64 26.13
CA PRO A 14 35.36 12.44 26.82
C PRO A 14 34.50 11.50 27.68
N MET A 15 34.57 11.71 28.99
CA MET A 15 33.80 10.95 29.95
C MET A 15 32.32 11.12 29.59
N VAL A 16 31.67 10.05 29.15
CA VAL A 16 30.24 10.06 28.83
C VAL A 16 29.50 10.13 30.16
N VAL A 17 29.21 11.36 30.59
CA VAL A 17 28.40 11.63 31.78
C VAL A 17 26.93 11.45 31.39
N SER A 18 26.13 10.83 32.25
CA SER A 18 24.69 10.69 31.99
C SER A 18 24.04 12.08 31.87
N ALA A 19 23.02 12.19 31.01
CA ALA A 19 22.36 13.46 30.76
C ALA A 19 21.80 14.08 32.04
N GLU A 20 21.37 13.26 33.01
CA GLU A 20 20.87 13.77 34.30
C GLU A 20 21.99 14.46 35.10
N ARG A 21 23.18 13.86 35.19
CA ARG A 21 24.32 14.45 35.91
C ARG A 21 24.92 15.65 35.19
N ALA A 22 24.84 15.67 33.86
CA ALA A 22 25.29 16.81 33.06
C ALA A 22 24.29 17.98 33.13
N ALA A 23 23.00 17.71 33.31
CA ALA A 23 21.96 18.73 33.46
C ALA A 23 22.11 19.58 34.74
N ASP A 24 22.63 18.98 35.82
CA ASP A 24 22.92 19.69 37.08
C ASP A 24 24.02 20.76 36.92
N VAL A 25 24.93 20.55 35.97
CA VAL A 25 26.09 21.42 35.72
C VAL A 25 25.86 22.34 34.51
N PHE A 26 25.09 21.89 33.52
CA PHE A 26 24.83 22.60 32.28
C PHE A 26 23.32 22.64 31.99
N PRO A 27 22.64 23.75 32.30
CA PRO A 27 21.18 23.86 32.13
C PRO A 27 20.71 23.63 30.68
N THR A 28 21.56 23.91 29.69
CA THR A 28 21.28 23.67 28.27
C THR A 28 21.16 22.18 27.94
N VAL A 29 21.80 21.28 28.68
CA VAL A 29 21.66 19.83 28.49
C VAL A 29 20.23 19.39 28.75
N ARG A 30 19.58 19.97 29.77
CA ARG A 30 18.17 19.67 30.07
C ARG A 30 17.24 20.10 28.94
N TYR A 31 17.50 21.27 28.35
CA TYR A 31 16.76 21.74 27.17
C TYR A 31 16.85 20.72 26.03
N PHE A 32 18.06 20.29 25.65
CA PHE A 32 18.23 19.34 24.56
C PHE A 32 17.64 17.97 24.87
N GLN A 33 17.77 17.48 26.11
CA GLN A 33 17.19 16.21 26.53
C GLN A 33 15.67 16.19 26.30
N ILE A 34 14.95 17.21 26.76
CA ILE A 34 13.48 17.29 26.60
C ILE A 34 13.09 17.32 25.11
N HIS A 35 13.84 18.07 24.29
CA HIS A 35 13.53 18.17 22.86
C HIS A 35 13.83 16.88 22.12
N PHE A 36 14.87 16.14 22.51
CA PHE A 36 15.17 14.84 21.92
C PHE A 36 14.16 13.77 22.34
N GLU A 37 13.73 13.75 23.60
CA GLU A 37 12.65 12.87 24.07
C GLU A 37 11.36 13.13 23.26
N PHE A 38 10.97 14.40 23.11
CA PHE A 38 9.82 14.77 22.30
C PHE A 38 9.99 14.36 20.82
N LEU A 39 11.13 14.64 20.20
CA LEU A 39 11.40 14.25 18.81
C LEU A 39 11.33 12.73 18.62
N GLN A 40 11.84 11.96 19.58
CA GLN A 40 11.77 10.50 19.54
C GLN A 40 10.31 10.02 19.55
N GLU A 41 9.47 10.59 20.42
CA GLU A 41 8.04 10.28 20.45
C GLU A 41 7.34 10.64 19.13
N GLN A 42 7.65 11.80 18.56
CA GLN A 42 7.10 12.22 17.26
C GLN A 42 7.51 11.26 16.13
N ILE A 43 8.77 10.84 16.09
CA ILE A 43 9.25 9.88 15.09
C ILE A 43 8.50 8.55 15.22
N GLN A 44 8.32 8.04 16.45
CA GLN A 44 7.57 6.80 16.67
C GLN A 44 6.10 6.91 16.23
N LEU A 45 5.47 8.06 16.50
CA LEU A 45 4.10 8.32 16.05
C LEU A 45 4.00 8.34 14.52
N ILE A 46 4.93 9.02 13.85
CA ILE A 46 4.98 9.09 12.38
C ILE A 46 5.12 7.69 11.77
N LEU A 47 5.99 6.85 12.33
CA LEU A 47 6.20 5.48 11.85
C LEU A 47 4.92 4.63 11.95
N ARG A 48 4.20 4.71 13.07
CA ARG A 48 2.91 4.00 13.25
C ARG A 48 1.85 4.49 12.26
N ASN A 49 1.78 5.80 12.04
CA ASN A 49 0.85 6.39 11.08
C ASN A 49 1.17 5.95 9.66
N GLN A 50 2.46 5.89 9.30
CA GLN A 50 2.90 5.40 7.99
C GLN A 50 2.52 3.93 7.78
N GLU A 51 2.74 3.08 8.79
CA GLU A 51 2.33 1.68 8.74
C GLU A 51 0.82 1.54 8.55
N SER A 52 0.02 2.28 9.31
CA SER A 52 -1.44 2.29 9.18
C SER A 52 -1.89 2.73 7.79
N LEU A 53 -1.31 3.79 7.23
CA LEU A 53 -1.63 4.27 5.89
C LEU A 53 -1.27 3.23 4.83
N GLN A 54 -0.12 2.56 4.97
CA GLN A 54 0.29 1.50 4.05
C GLN A 54 -0.69 0.33 4.08
N GLN A 55 -1.16 -0.08 5.26
CA GLN A 55 -2.17 -1.13 5.40
C GLN A 55 -3.51 -0.73 4.75
N GLN A 56 -3.96 0.51 4.97
CA GLN A 56 -5.19 1.02 4.35
C GLN A 56 -5.09 1.06 2.82
N MET A 57 -3.95 1.47 2.27
CA MET A 57 -3.71 1.44 0.83
C MET A 57 -3.77 0.02 0.27
N GLN A 58 -3.11 -0.94 0.92
CA GLN A 58 -3.16 -2.36 0.51
C GLN A 58 -4.59 -2.91 0.54
N GLN A 59 -5.37 -2.57 1.57
CA GLN A 59 -6.77 -2.96 1.64
C GLN A 59 -7.57 -2.37 0.48
N LEU A 60 -7.39 -1.08 0.18
CA LEU A 60 -8.07 -0.39 -0.92
C LEU A 60 -7.70 -1.00 -2.28
N GLU A 61 -6.41 -1.24 -2.53
CA GLU A 61 -5.92 -1.90 -3.75
C GLU A 61 -6.53 -3.29 -3.92
N SER A 62 -6.65 -4.06 -2.82
CA SER A 62 -7.27 -5.38 -2.85
C SER A 62 -8.77 -5.33 -3.17
N GLN A 63 -9.47 -4.28 -2.71
CA GLN A 63 -10.91 -4.09 -2.96
C GLN A 63 -11.15 -3.64 -4.40
N LEU A 64 -10.35 -2.70 -4.89
CA LEU A 64 -10.39 -2.25 -6.28
C LEU A 64 -10.09 -3.39 -7.26
N SER A 65 -9.07 -4.20 -6.97
CA SER A 65 -8.73 -5.38 -7.79
C SER A 65 -9.89 -6.36 -7.88
N ARG A 66 -10.56 -6.63 -6.74
CA ARG A 66 -11.74 -7.50 -6.69
C ARG A 66 -12.93 -6.90 -7.44
N SER A 67 -13.18 -5.60 -7.30
CA SER A 67 -14.24 -4.88 -8.01
C SER A 67 -14.03 -4.91 -9.53
N ALA A 68 -12.80 -4.64 -9.99
CA ALA A 68 -12.45 -4.69 -11.41
C ALA A 68 -12.58 -6.11 -12.01
N GLN A 69 -12.24 -7.15 -11.24
CA GLN A 69 -12.49 -8.53 -11.63
C GLN A 69 -13.99 -8.86 -11.70
N GLY A 70 -14.78 -8.39 -10.73
CA GLY A 70 -16.24 -8.52 -10.76
C GLY A 70 -16.89 -7.84 -11.97
N MET A 71 -16.42 -6.65 -12.36
CA MET A 71 -16.89 -5.97 -13.56
C MET A 71 -16.54 -6.73 -14.85
N ARG A 72 -15.34 -7.33 -14.94
CA ARG A 72 -14.94 -8.17 -16.09
C ARG A 72 -15.72 -9.48 -16.22
N LEU A 73 -16.20 -10.04 -15.11
CA LEU A 73 -17.05 -11.23 -15.12
C LEU A 73 -18.49 -10.89 -15.54
N ASN A 74 -19.01 -9.74 -15.11
CA ASN A 74 -20.33 -9.26 -15.54
C ASN A 74 -20.36 -8.79 -17.00
N SER A 75 -19.24 -8.31 -17.57
CA SER A 75 -19.16 -7.98 -18.99
C SER A 75 -19.05 -9.21 -19.91
N LYS A 76 -18.75 -10.40 -19.36
CA LYS A 76 -18.85 -11.69 -20.06
C LYS A 76 -20.24 -12.34 -19.95
N ALA A 77 -21.12 -11.82 -19.11
CA ALA A 77 -22.52 -12.23 -19.03
C ALA A 77 -23.36 -11.57 -20.14
N LEU A 78 -22.94 -11.76 -21.40
CA LEU A 78 -23.53 -11.24 -22.64
C LEU A 78 -23.75 -9.73 -22.60
N SER A 79 -23.03 -9.02 -23.46
CA SER A 79 -23.37 -7.63 -23.78
C SER A 79 -24.87 -7.57 -24.16
N PRO A 80 -25.62 -6.51 -23.77
CA PRO A 80 -27.05 -6.41 -24.08
C PRO A 80 -27.39 -6.63 -25.56
N ILE A 81 -26.42 -6.36 -26.45
CA ILE A 81 -26.51 -6.59 -27.90
C ILE A 81 -26.45 -8.08 -28.25
N GLU A 82 -25.59 -8.87 -27.58
CA GLU A 82 -25.53 -10.33 -27.79
C GLU A 82 -26.78 -11.05 -27.27
N ARG A 83 -27.49 -10.50 -26.28
CA ARG A 83 -28.79 -11.04 -25.84
C ARG A 83 -29.89 -10.86 -26.91
N LEU A 84 -29.86 -9.75 -27.65
CA LEU A 84 -30.83 -9.48 -28.70
C LEU A 84 -30.62 -10.36 -29.93
N THR A 85 -29.38 -10.75 -30.22
CA THR A 85 -29.06 -11.62 -31.36
C THR A 85 -29.24 -13.11 -31.03
N ALA A 86 -28.98 -13.53 -29.79
CA ALA A 86 -29.20 -14.91 -29.36
C ALA A 86 -30.68 -15.33 -29.42
N ASN A 87 -31.61 -14.44 -29.08
CA ASN A 87 -33.05 -14.72 -29.16
C ASN A 87 -33.61 -14.70 -30.59
N ARG A 88 -32.88 -14.14 -31.57
CA ARG A 88 -33.34 -14.08 -32.97
C ARG A 88 -33.06 -15.38 -33.73
N ASN A 89 -32.04 -16.13 -33.32
CA ASN A 89 -31.60 -17.34 -34.01
C ASN A 89 -32.37 -18.62 -33.58
N ALA A 90 -33.25 -18.55 -32.58
CA ALA A 90 -34.05 -19.69 -32.12
C ALA A 90 -35.36 -19.91 -32.89
N THR A 91 -35.64 -19.12 -33.95
CA THR A 91 -36.92 -19.17 -34.68
C THR A 91 -36.76 -19.46 -36.18
N GLN A 92 -35.57 -19.78 -36.64
CA GLN A 92 -35.33 -20.05 -38.05
C GLN A 92 -34.64 -21.42 -38.19
N ASP A 93 -35.28 -22.29 -38.98
CA ASP A 93 -34.88 -23.65 -39.34
C ASP A 93 -35.18 -24.77 -38.33
N THR A 94 -36.35 -25.38 -38.52
CA THR A 94 -36.47 -26.85 -38.52
C THR A 94 -37.57 -27.25 -39.50
N ASP A 95 -37.11 -27.56 -40.71
CA ASP A 95 -37.43 -28.75 -41.50
C ASP A 95 -38.87 -29.04 -41.96
N THR A 96 -39.00 -29.00 -43.29
CA THR A 96 -39.87 -29.81 -44.16
C THR A 96 -40.30 -31.17 -43.61
N PRO A 97 -41.49 -31.64 -44.05
CA PRO A 97 -41.54 -32.98 -44.61
C PRO A 97 -42.17 -33.01 -46.01
N ASN A 98 -41.51 -33.79 -46.87
CA ASN A 98 -42.00 -34.33 -48.13
C ASN A 98 -42.98 -35.48 -47.83
N LEU A 99 -44.07 -35.67 -48.61
CA LEU A 99 -44.67 -36.97 -48.99
C LEU A 99 -45.91 -36.80 -49.92
N ASN A 100 -45.69 -37.08 -51.21
CA ASN A 100 -46.51 -37.80 -52.20
C ASN A 100 -48.05 -37.99 -52.08
N LEU A 101 -48.69 -37.72 -53.24
CA LEU A 101 -49.71 -38.51 -53.99
C LEU A 101 -51.20 -38.57 -53.57
N THR A 102 -52.03 -38.52 -54.64
CA THR A 102 -53.46 -38.92 -54.79
C THR A 102 -54.45 -37.77 -54.54
N GLY A 103 -55.29 -37.30 -55.46
CA GLY A 103 -55.84 -37.84 -56.71
C GLY A 103 -57.37 -37.72 -56.65
N GLY A 104 -58.00 -37.07 -57.64
CA GLY A 104 -59.40 -37.36 -58.00
C GLY A 104 -60.42 -36.21 -57.96
N ARG A 105 -60.76 -35.75 -59.17
CA ARG A 105 -62.06 -35.25 -59.67
C ARG A 105 -62.68 -33.99 -59.09
#